data_AF-A0A429BMJ3-F1
#
_entry.id   AF-A0A429BMJ3-F1
#
_cell.length_a   1.000
_cell.length_b   1.000
_cell.length_c   1.000
_cell.angle_alpha   90.00
_cell.angle_beta   90.00
_cell.angle_gamma   90.00
#
_symmetry.space_group_name_H-M   'P 1'
#
loop_
_entity.id
_entity.type
_entity.pdbx_description
1 polymer ?
#
loop_
_entity_poly.entity_id
_entity_poly.type
_entity_poly.pdbx_seq_one_letter_code
_entity_poly.pdbx_strand_id
1 'polypeptide(L)'
;MNHDPERWAVLGRAIRNDRERQGLTREQLAERVRERGGQVTARSITSLEAGVPPKKRPKPPTLEPTVAALGWRPGSTDRVLGGESPASVLHDDTDAQVDSPRGRLLELVPGVYEFSRTATLLGAPASLRDEFDQLVQRILESVASGQPAQSSYGLAAYRPHAEGEGVPQDDAARIHEVLNGNS
;
A
#
# COMPACT_ATOMS: atom_id res chain seq x y z
N MET A 1 -0.25 23.30 -20.24
CA MET A 1 0.78 22.91 -19.24
C MET A 1 1.11 24.12 -18.40
N ASN A 2 1.12 23.98 -17.08
CA ASN A 2 0.98 25.12 -16.18
C ASN A 2 2.34 25.78 -15.85
N HIS A 3 2.57 26.98 -16.39
CA HIS A 3 3.70 27.85 -16.02
C HIS A 3 3.30 28.89 -14.96
N ASP A 4 2.11 28.73 -14.35
CA ASP A 4 1.61 29.61 -13.31
C ASP A 4 2.61 29.71 -12.14
N PRO A 5 3.24 30.89 -11.93
CA PRO A 5 4.22 31.08 -10.87
C PRO A 5 3.66 30.79 -9.47
N GLU A 6 2.36 31.00 -9.25
CA GLU A 6 1.74 30.75 -7.94
C GLU A 6 1.69 29.26 -7.64
N ARG A 7 1.38 28.42 -8.63
CA ARG A 7 1.33 26.96 -8.48
C ARG A 7 2.72 26.37 -8.24
N TRP A 8 3.73 26.90 -8.94
CA TRP A 8 5.11 26.52 -8.69
C TRP A 8 5.58 26.96 -7.30
N ALA A 9 5.18 28.14 -6.82
CA ALA A 9 5.46 28.60 -5.47
C ALA A 9 4.78 27.71 -4.40
N VAL A 10 3.53 27.27 -4.63
CA VAL A 10 2.82 26.31 -3.78
C VAL A 10 3.56 24.97 -3.73
N LEU A 11 3.97 24.44 -4.88
CA LEU A 11 4.74 23.20 -4.97
C LEU A 11 6.08 23.31 -4.23
N GLY A 12 6.83 24.40 -4.42
CA GLY A 12 8.11 24.62 -3.75
C GLY A 12 7.98 24.65 -2.23
N ARG A 13 6.96 25.36 -1.72
CA ARG A 13 6.64 25.36 -0.28
C ARG A 13 6.25 23.97 0.23
N ALA A 14 5.46 23.21 -0.54
CA ALA A 14 5.07 21.86 -0.15
C ALA A 14 6.29 20.93 -0.02
N ILE A 15 7.20 20.95 -1.00
CA ILE A 15 8.45 20.17 -0.96
C ILE A 15 9.28 20.56 0.27
N ARG A 16 9.42 21.87 0.53
CA ARG A 16 10.17 22.38 1.68
C ARG A 16 9.57 21.93 3.02
N ASN A 17 8.27 22.16 3.20
CA ASN A 17 7.55 21.82 4.43
C ASN A 17 7.61 20.31 4.69
N ASP A 18 7.53 19.50 3.64
CA ASP A 18 7.60 18.06 3.74
C ASP A 18 8.99 17.56 4.14
N ARG A 19 10.04 18.10 3.52
CA ARG A 19 11.43 17.86 3.93
C ARG A 19 11.67 18.24 5.40
N GLU A 20 11.21 19.43 5.80
CA GLU A 20 11.36 19.93 7.16
C GLU A 20 10.57 19.09 8.18
N ARG A 21 9.35 18.64 7.83
CA ARG A 21 8.56 17.72 8.66
C ARG A 21 9.28 16.38 8.89
N GLN A 22 10.02 15.89 7.90
CA GLN A 22 10.84 14.68 8.02
C GLN A 22 12.19 14.92 8.71
N GLY A 23 12.49 16.15 9.16
CA GLY A 23 13.76 16.49 9.83
C GLY A 23 14.98 16.43 8.92
N LEU A 24 14.80 16.47 7.60
CA LEU A 24 15.87 16.31 6.62
C LEU A 24 16.50 17.65 6.24
N THR A 25 17.82 17.69 6.09
CA THR A 25 18.50 18.78 5.37
C THR A 25 18.40 18.59 3.85
N ARG A 26 18.77 19.61 3.07
CA ARG A 26 18.78 19.50 1.60
C ARG A 26 19.84 18.50 1.12
N GLU A 27 20.96 18.44 1.82
CA GLU A 27 22.05 17.51 1.57
C GLU A 27 21.60 16.07 1.83
N GLN A 28 20.88 15.84 2.94
CA GLN A 28 20.30 14.54 3.27
C GLN A 28 19.25 14.10 2.24
N LEU A 29 18.39 15.02 1.78
CA LEU A 29 17.44 14.71 0.71
C LEU A 29 18.17 14.39 -0.61
N ALA A 30 19.23 15.13 -0.97
CA ALA A 30 20.03 14.84 -2.16
C ALA A 30 20.73 13.47 -2.07
N GLU A 31 21.24 13.08 -0.90
CA GLU A 31 21.77 11.74 -0.65
C GLU A 31 20.68 10.68 -0.84
N ARG A 32 19.49 10.87 -0.24
CA ARG A 32 18.37 9.93 -0.38
C ARG A 32 17.93 9.72 -1.83
N VAL A 33 18.03 10.75 -2.66
CA VAL A 33 17.78 10.63 -4.11
C VAL A 33 18.87 9.78 -4.78
N ARG A 34 20.14 9.98 -4.41
CA ARG A 34 21.29 9.21 -4.93
C ARG A 34 21.23 7.73 -4.55
N GLU A 35 20.88 7.43 -3.30
CA GLU A 35 20.66 6.05 -2.82
C GLU A 35 19.61 5.30 -3.63
N ARG A 36 18.64 6.02 -4.22
CA ARG A 36 17.58 5.48 -5.09
C ARG A 36 17.93 5.49 -6.58
N GLY A 37 19.19 5.76 -6.93
CA GLY A 37 19.66 5.80 -8.31
C GLY A 37 19.38 7.10 -9.07
N GLY A 38 18.87 8.13 -8.39
CA GLY A 38 18.67 9.47 -8.96
C GLY A 38 19.93 10.34 -8.90
N GLN A 39 19.93 11.44 -9.64
CA GLN A 39 21.02 12.44 -9.60
C GLN A 39 20.45 13.83 -9.31
N VAL A 40 20.64 14.30 -8.08
CA VAL A 40 20.17 15.60 -7.59
C VAL A 40 21.21 16.21 -6.65
N THR A 41 21.37 17.53 -6.70
CA THR A 41 22.24 18.29 -5.78
C THR A 41 21.42 19.10 -4.79
N ALA A 42 21.99 19.47 -3.65
CA ALA A 42 21.34 20.38 -2.68
C ALA A 42 20.96 21.74 -3.32
N ARG A 43 21.76 22.22 -4.28
CA ARG A 43 21.45 23.42 -5.08
C ARG A 43 20.20 23.22 -5.95
N SER A 44 20.07 22.06 -6.59
CA SER A 44 18.88 21.73 -7.38
C SER A 44 17.63 21.70 -6.49
N ILE A 45 17.72 21.11 -5.30
CA ILE A 45 16.61 21.10 -4.32
C ILE A 45 16.25 22.51 -3.90
N THR A 46 17.25 23.37 -3.63
CA THR A 46 17.02 24.79 -3.31
C THR A 46 16.21 25.50 -4.40
N SER A 47 16.54 25.26 -5.67
CA SER A 47 15.79 25.81 -6.80
C SER A 47 14.36 25.27 -6.90
N LEU A 48 14.13 24.00 -6.56
CA LEU A 48 12.80 23.40 -6.52
C LEU A 48 11.96 23.99 -5.38
N GLU A 49 12.53 24.13 -4.19
CA GLU A 49 11.87 24.73 -3.01
C GLU A 49 11.55 26.21 -3.20
N ALA A 50 12.34 26.92 -4.00
CA ALA A 50 12.05 28.31 -4.37
C ALA A 50 10.77 28.42 -5.24
N GLY A 51 10.32 27.32 -5.84
CA GLY A 51 9.08 27.29 -6.63
C GLY A 51 9.15 28.16 -7.87
N VAL A 52 10.32 28.26 -8.50
CA VAL A 52 10.49 29.05 -9.72
C VAL A 52 10.10 28.21 -10.93
N PRO A 53 9.14 28.67 -11.78
CA PRO A 53 8.74 27.92 -12.95
C PRO A 53 9.90 27.79 -13.96
N PRO A 54 10.09 26.60 -14.57
CA PRO A 54 11.11 26.40 -15.59
C PRO A 54 10.80 27.20 -16.87
N LYS A 55 11.82 27.86 -17.43
CA LYS A 55 11.68 28.72 -18.63
C LYS A 55 11.56 27.97 -19.96
N LYS A 56 12.15 26.77 -20.05
CA LYS A 56 12.34 26.06 -21.34
C LYS A 56 11.73 24.66 -21.39
N ARG A 57 11.40 24.07 -20.25
CA ARG A 57 10.91 22.70 -20.14
C ARG A 57 9.65 22.67 -19.27
N PRO A 58 8.75 21.70 -19.46
CA PRO A 58 7.55 21.59 -18.63
C PRO A 58 7.89 21.32 -17.16
N LYS A 59 8.87 20.46 -16.89
CA LYS A 59 9.35 20.12 -15.55
C LYS A 59 10.88 19.96 -15.52
N PRO A 60 11.56 20.37 -14.44
CA PRO A 60 12.96 20.01 -14.22
C PRO A 60 13.13 18.48 -14.08
N PRO A 61 14.18 17.88 -14.65
CA PRO A 61 14.41 16.43 -14.55
C PRO A 61 14.66 15.96 -13.12
N THR A 62 15.05 16.89 -12.22
CA THR A 62 15.30 16.61 -10.81
C THR A 62 14.03 16.62 -9.96
N LEU A 63 12.89 17.08 -10.48
CA LEU A 63 11.66 17.26 -9.71
C LEU A 63 11.09 15.91 -9.25
N GLU A 64 10.77 15.02 -10.19
CA GLU A 64 10.16 13.71 -9.88
C GLU A 64 11.05 12.84 -8.97
N PRO A 65 12.38 12.73 -9.19
CA PRO A 65 13.25 12.02 -8.26
C PRO A 65 13.24 12.60 -6.85
N THR A 66 13.17 13.94 -6.71
CA THR A 66 13.18 14.61 -5.40
C THR A 66 11.90 14.32 -4.62
N VAL A 67 10.73 14.47 -5.25
CA VAL A 67 9.45 14.20 -4.58
C VAL A 67 9.25 12.70 -4.29
N ALA A 68 9.73 11.82 -5.18
CA ALA A 68 9.73 10.38 -4.93
C ALA A 68 10.60 10.03 -3.70
N ALA A 69 11.76 10.67 -3.54
CA ALA A 69 12.62 10.49 -2.35
C ALA A 69 11.96 10.94 -1.05
N LEU A 70 11.06 11.92 -1.12
CA LEU A 70 10.21 12.34 -0.01
C LEU A 70 9.02 11.41 0.26
N GLY A 71 8.77 10.44 -0.63
CA GLY A 71 7.68 9.47 -0.51
C GLY A 71 6.40 9.87 -1.25
N TRP A 72 6.44 10.92 -2.08
CA TRP A 72 5.26 11.34 -2.83
C TRP A 72 4.92 10.30 -3.90
N ARG A 73 3.62 10.10 -4.14
CA ARG A 73 3.15 9.18 -5.17
C ARG A 73 3.43 9.74 -6.57
N PRO A 74 3.62 8.87 -7.58
CA PRO A 74 3.67 9.30 -8.97
C PRO A 74 2.43 10.13 -9.34
N GLY A 75 2.64 11.31 -9.94
CA GLY A 75 1.55 12.22 -10.32
C GLY A 75 1.11 13.21 -9.25
N SER A 76 1.57 13.11 -7.99
CA SER A 76 1.30 14.10 -6.93
C SER A 76 1.74 15.52 -7.36
N THR A 77 2.89 15.62 -8.02
CA THR A 77 3.40 16.88 -8.58
C THR A 77 2.42 17.51 -9.57
N ASP A 78 1.83 16.71 -10.46
CA ASP A 78 0.87 17.18 -11.46
C ASP A 78 -0.45 17.65 -10.84
N ARG A 79 -0.92 16.95 -9.79
CA ARG A 79 -2.11 17.35 -9.03
C ARG A 79 -1.91 18.73 -8.37
N VAL A 80 -0.77 18.95 -7.71
CA VAL A 80 -0.44 20.25 -7.09
C VAL A 80 -0.31 21.34 -8.15
N LEU A 81 0.36 21.07 -9.27
CA LEU A 81 0.48 22.02 -10.38
C LEU A 81 -0.86 22.26 -11.11
N GLY A 82 -1.76 21.28 -11.09
CA GLY A 82 -3.15 21.38 -11.54
C GLY A 82 -4.06 22.17 -10.59
N GLY A 83 -3.54 22.50 -9.41
CA GLY A 83 -4.15 23.42 -8.47
C GLY A 83 -4.78 22.79 -7.25
N GLU A 84 -4.61 21.48 -7.08
CA GLU A 84 -5.01 20.79 -5.87
C GLU A 84 -4.15 21.21 -4.67
N SER A 85 -4.74 21.25 -3.48
CA SER A 85 -4.02 21.55 -2.25
C SER A 85 -2.96 20.48 -1.96
N PRO A 86 -1.71 20.84 -1.64
CA PRO A 86 -0.70 19.88 -1.22
C PRO A 86 -1.12 19.04 -0.01
N ALA A 87 -1.92 19.59 0.91
CA ALA A 87 -2.44 18.82 2.03
C ALA A 87 -3.28 17.63 1.54
N SER A 88 -4.21 17.86 0.60
CA SER A 88 -5.02 16.81 -0.02
C SER A 88 -4.15 15.74 -0.70
N VAL A 89 -3.22 16.18 -1.56
CA VAL A 89 -2.38 15.28 -2.36
C VAL A 89 -1.43 14.42 -1.51
N LEU A 90 -0.99 14.94 -0.36
CA LEU A 90 -0.02 14.27 0.51
C LEU A 90 -0.66 13.51 1.69
N HIS A 91 -1.90 13.82 2.06
CA HIS A 91 -2.60 13.15 3.17
C HIS A 91 -3.50 11.99 2.74
N ASP A 92 -3.63 11.71 1.42
CA ASP A 92 -4.27 10.49 0.86
C ASP A 92 -3.72 9.16 1.46
N ASP A 93 -2.61 9.19 2.20
CA ASP A 93 -2.01 8.04 2.91
C ASP A 93 -2.46 7.88 4.38
N THR A 94 -3.02 8.90 5.03
CA THR A 94 -3.40 8.77 6.45
C THR A 94 -4.70 7.97 6.61
N ASP A 95 -5.65 8.15 5.69
CA ASP A 95 -6.91 7.39 5.71
C ASP A 95 -6.76 5.98 5.13
N ALA A 96 -5.86 5.77 4.16
CA ALA A 96 -5.69 4.48 3.51
C ALA A 96 -5.03 3.40 4.40
N GLN A 97 -4.20 3.79 5.38
CA GLN A 97 -3.60 2.84 6.31
C GLN A 97 -4.57 2.43 7.44
N VAL A 98 -5.41 3.37 7.89
CA VAL A 98 -6.47 3.16 8.89
C VAL A 98 -7.59 2.27 8.36
N ASP A 99 -7.87 2.31 7.04
CA ASP A 99 -8.87 1.43 6.40
C ASP A 99 -8.34 0.08 5.89
N SER A 100 -7.04 -0.21 6.05
CA SER A 100 -6.52 -1.53 5.73
C SER A 100 -6.94 -2.56 6.80
N PRO A 101 -7.33 -3.80 6.43
CA PRO A 101 -7.62 -4.85 7.42
C PRO A 101 -6.49 -5.08 8.41
N ARG A 102 -5.24 -4.87 7.97
CA ARG A 102 -4.04 -4.93 8.81
C ARG A 102 -3.97 -3.77 9.80
N GLY A 103 -4.26 -2.54 9.37
CA GLY A 103 -4.32 -1.36 10.24
C GLY A 103 -5.36 -1.55 11.35
N ARG A 104 -6.58 -1.93 10.97
CA ARG A 104 -7.66 -2.25 11.93
C ARG A 104 -7.25 -3.35 12.93
N LEU A 105 -6.56 -4.40 12.48
CA LEU A 105 -6.06 -5.45 13.38
C LEU A 105 -5.07 -4.89 14.42
N LEU A 106 -4.12 -4.05 14.00
CA LEU A 106 -3.12 -3.46 14.89
C LEU A 106 -3.74 -2.48 15.90
N GLU A 107 -4.78 -1.75 15.51
CA GLU A 107 -5.54 -0.87 16.42
C GLU A 107 -6.24 -1.62 17.54
N LEU A 108 -6.64 -2.87 17.31
CA LEU A 108 -7.30 -3.70 18.32
C LEU A 108 -6.32 -4.26 19.37
N VAL A 109 -5.03 -4.39 19.05
CA VAL A 109 -4.05 -5.08 19.90
C VAL A 109 -3.97 -4.53 21.33
N PRO A 110 -3.91 -3.20 21.56
CA PRO A 110 -3.89 -2.66 22.92
C PRO A 110 -5.12 -3.07 23.74
N GLY A 111 -6.32 -2.99 23.13
CA GLY A 111 -7.59 -3.34 23.78
C GLY A 111 -7.72 -4.83 24.09
N VAL A 112 -7.18 -5.69 23.22
CA VAL A 112 -7.13 -7.15 23.43
C VAL A 112 -6.29 -7.52 24.66
N TYR A 113 -5.11 -6.92 24.81
CA TYR A 113 -4.28 -7.15 26.01
C TYR A 113 -4.83 -6.47 27.27
N GLU A 114 -5.55 -5.36 27.13
CA GLU A 114 -6.26 -4.75 28.25
C GLU A 114 -7.42 -5.64 28.75
N PHE A 115 -8.16 -6.24 27.81
CA PHE A 115 -9.20 -7.22 28.13
C PHE A 115 -8.65 -8.40 28.93
N SER A 116 -7.53 -9.01 28.49
CA SER A 116 -6.96 -10.17 29.17
C SER A 116 -6.49 -9.82 30.60
N ARG A 117 -5.83 -8.67 30.77
CA ARG A 117 -5.45 -8.16 32.10
C ARG A 117 -6.65 -7.90 33.00
N THR A 118 -7.70 -7.27 32.46
CA THR A 118 -8.93 -6.95 33.21
C THR A 118 -9.65 -8.22 33.65
N ALA A 119 -9.70 -9.25 32.80
CA ALA A 119 -10.28 -10.54 33.16
C ALA A 119 -9.54 -11.19 34.34
N THR A 120 -8.20 -11.13 34.37
CA THR A 120 -7.41 -11.62 35.51
C THR A 120 -7.70 -10.83 36.79
N LEU A 121 -7.85 -9.49 36.71
CA LEU A 121 -8.23 -8.67 37.86
C LEU A 121 -9.63 -9.04 38.41
N LEU A 122 -10.52 -9.54 37.56
CA LEU A 122 -11.85 -10.03 37.93
C LEU A 122 -11.86 -11.51 38.39
N GLY A 123 -10.70 -12.15 38.49
CA GLY A 123 -10.56 -13.51 39.03
C GLY A 123 -10.40 -14.62 37.99
N ALA A 124 -10.20 -14.28 36.70
CA ALA A 124 -9.83 -15.29 35.71
C ALA A 124 -8.42 -15.87 36.03
N PRO A 125 -8.19 -17.18 35.80
CA PRO A 125 -6.87 -17.78 36.03
C PRO A 125 -5.77 -17.12 35.19
N ALA A 126 -4.60 -16.90 35.79
CA ALA A 126 -3.45 -16.34 35.07
C ALA A 126 -3.01 -17.22 33.89
N SER A 127 -3.10 -18.54 34.03
CA SER A 127 -2.77 -19.49 32.95
C SER A 127 -3.64 -19.30 31.71
N LEU A 128 -4.92 -18.95 31.89
CA LEU A 128 -5.85 -18.69 30.78
C LEU A 128 -5.49 -17.38 30.05
N ARG A 129 -5.07 -16.37 30.80
CA ARG A 129 -4.58 -15.10 30.25
C ARG A 129 -3.27 -15.29 29.47
N ASP A 130 -2.34 -16.09 29.99
CA ASP A 130 -1.08 -16.38 29.30
C ASP A 130 -1.30 -17.16 28.00
N GLU A 131 -2.19 -18.16 28.00
CA GLU A 131 -2.58 -18.90 26.79
C GLU A 131 -3.22 -17.98 25.74
N PHE A 132 -4.11 -17.09 26.17
CA PHE A 132 -4.73 -16.10 25.30
C PHE A 132 -3.71 -15.12 24.70
N ASP A 133 -2.82 -14.55 25.53
CA ASP A 133 -1.79 -13.61 25.09
C ASP A 133 -0.84 -14.28 24.07
N GLN A 134 -0.51 -15.56 24.25
CA GLN A 134 0.27 -16.36 23.28
C GLN A 134 -0.47 -16.58 21.96
N LEU A 135 -1.79 -16.85 21.99
CA LEU A 135 -2.59 -17.02 20.78
C LEU A 135 -2.67 -15.72 19.97
N VAL A 136 -2.86 -14.58 20.65
CA VAL A 136 -2.86 -13.25 20.02
C VAL A 136 -1.51 -13.00 19.33
N GLN A 137 -0.40 -13.28 20.01
CA GLN A 137 0.94 -13.13 19.44
C GLN A 137 1.14 -14.00 18.18
N ARG A 138 0.71 -15.27 18.23
CA ARG A 138 0.79 -16.18 17.06
C ARG A 138 -0.04 -15.69 15.87
N ILE A 139 -1.22 -15.12 16.13
CA ILE A 139 -2.07 -14.51 15.08
C ILE A 139 -1.34 -13.32 14.44
N LEU A 140 -0.76 -12.44 15.26
CA LEU A 140 0.00 -11.28 14.75
C LEU A 140 1.21 -11.70 13.93
N GLU A 141 1.95 -12.71 14.37
CA GLU A 141 3.09 -13.29 13.64
C GLU A 141 2.66 -13.93 12.31
N SER A 142 1.52 -14.64 12.31
CA SER A 142 0.96 -15.23 11.08
C SER A 142 0.58 -14.15 10.05
N VAL A 143 -0.04 -13.06 10.50
CA VAL A 143 -0.39 -11.93 9.64
C VAL A 143 0.85 -11.16 9.18
N ALA A 144 1.88 -11.01 10.02
CA ALA A 144 3.12 -10.30 9.70
C ALA A 144 4.03 -11.06 8.73
N SER A 145 4.06 -12.39 8.79
CA SER A 145 4.91 -13.26 7.97
C SER A 145 4.41 -13.44 6.53
N GLY A 146 3.22 -12.95 6.18
CA GLY A 146 2.72 -12.94 4.81
C GLY A 146 2.57 -14.33 4.16
N GLN A 147 2.59 -15.39 4.96
CA GLN A 147 2.33 -16.74 4.46
C GLN A 147 0.89 -16.77 3.93
N PRO A 148 0.67 -17.12 2.64
CA PRO A 148 -0.68 -17.39 2.18
C PRO A 148 -1.23 -18.48 3.08
N ALA A 149 -2.40 -18.25 3.67
CA ALA A 149 -3.14 -19.29 4.36
C ALA A 149 -3.09 -20.53 3.46
N GLN A 150 -2.42 -21.59 3.88
CA GLN A 150 -2.47 -22.86 3.18
C GLN A 150 -3.95 -23.22 3.15
N SER A 151 -4.54 -23.08 1.96
CA SER A 151 -5.92 -23.43 1.69
C SER A 151 -6.09 -24.94 1.89
N SER A 152 -6.22 -25.38 3.14
CA SER A 152 -6.68 -26.71 3.53
C SER A 152 -8.21 -26.82 3.39
N TYR A 153 -8.75 -26.21 2.32
CA TYR A 153 -10.11 -26.37 1.83
C TYR A 153 -10.10 -26.85 0.38
N GLY A 154 -9.10 -27.66 0.02
CA GLY A 154 -9.18 -28.57 -1.11
C GLY A 154 -9.25 -29.98 -0.56
N LEU A 155 -10.45 -30.46 -0.23
CA LEU A 155 -10.90 -31.86 -0.27
C LEU A 155 -12.22 -32.01 0.52
N ALA A 156 -13.22 -32.60 -0.16
CA ALA A 156 -14.47 -33.14 0.36
C ALA A 156 -15.63 -32.18 0.70
N ALA A 157 -16.32 -31.71 -0.34
CA ALA A 157 -17.79 -31.77 -0.35
C ALA A 157 -18.22 -32.73 -1.45
N TYR A 158 -18.06 -34.02 -1.15
CA TYR A 158 -18.71 -35.13 -1.82
C TYR A 158 -20.22 -34.90 -1.72
N ARG A 159 -20.88 -34.51 -2.81
CA ARG A 159 -22.34 -34.48 -2.88
C ARG A 159 -22.77 -35.88 -3.31
N PRO A 160 -23.46 -36.68 -2.46
CA PRO A 160 -24.06 -37.92 -2.93
C PRO A 160 -25.11 -37.56 -3.98
N HIS A 161 -24.93 -38.03 -5.21
CA HIS A 161 -25.94 -37.93 -6.24
C HIS A 161 -27.18 -38.69 -5.79
N ALA A 162 -28.32 -38.01 -5.76
CA ALA A 162 -29.62 -38.65 -5.72
C ALA A 162 -29.82 -39.42 -7.04
N GLU A 163 -30.30 -40.65 -6.95
CA GLU A 163 -30.69 -41.46 -8.11
C GLU A 163 -31.74 -40.69 -8.93
N GLY A 164 -31.48 -40.52 -10.24
CA GLY A 164 -32.56 -40.22 -11.19
C GLY A 164 -32.48 -38.96 -12.06
N GLU A 165 -31.32 -38.35 -12.31
CA GLU A 165 -31.21 -37.35 -13.39
C GLU A 165 -30.21 -37.78 -14.46
N GLY A 166 -30.78 -38.20 -15.59
CA GLY A 166 -30.09 -38.82 -16.71
C GLY A 166 -29.19 -37.88 -17.49
N VAL A 167 -28.31 -38.52 -18.27
CA VAL A 167 -27.32 -37.93 -19.18
C VAL A 167 -28.02 -37.14 -20.29
N PRO A 168 -27.71 -35.85 -20.49
CA PRO A 168 -27.99 -35.20 -21.77
C PRO A 168 -27.08 -35.81 -22.84
N GLN A 169 -27.71 -36.51 -23.78
CA GLN A 169 -27.10 -37.03 -25.02
C GLN A 169 -26.58 -35.86 -25.87
N ASP A 170 -25.26 -35.59 -25.91
CA ASP A 170 -24.64 -35.02 -27.13
C ASP A 170 -23.09 -35.02 -27.20
N ASP A 171 -22.39 -36.02 -26.65
CA ASP A 171 -20.92 -36.10 -26.77
C ASP A 171 -20.40 -37.41 -27.38
N ALA A 172 -21.30 -38.33 -27.78
CA ALA A 172 -20.91 -39.59 -28.43
C ALA A 172 -20.67 -39.47 -29.95
N ALA A 173 -21.16 -38.40 -30.60
CA ALA A 173 -21.01 -38.21 -32.05
C ALA A 173 -19.69 -37.51 -32.45
N ARG A 174 -19.13 -36.66 -31.59
CA ARG A 174 -17.94 -35.84 -31.94
C ARG A 174 -16.62 -36.64 -31.92
N ILE A 175 -16.55 -37.71 -31.13
CA ILE A 175 -15.32 -38.50 -30.96
C ILE A 175 -15.12 -39.52 -32.10
N HIS A 176 -16.19 -39.97 -32.77
CA HIS A 176 -16.09 -40.88 -33.90
C HIS A 176 -15.69 -40.21 -35.23
N GLU A 177 -15.85 -38.90 -35.36
CA GLU A 177 -15.55 -38.15 -36.59
C GLU A 177 -14.07 -37.75 -36.74
N VAL A 178 -13.33 -37.66 -35.61
CA VAL A 178 -11.90 -37.33 -35.60
C VAL A 178 -11.00 -38.55 -35.88
N LEU A 179 -11.50 -39.77 -35.70
CA LEU A 179 -10.73 -41.02 -35.87
C LEU A 179 -10.95 -41.75 -37.20
N ASN A 180 -11.97 -41.38 -38.00
CA ASN A 180 -12.28 -42.01 -39.29
C ASN A 180 -12.15 -41.07 -40.51
N GLY A 181 -11.78 -39.81 -40.32
CA GLY A 181 -11.48 -38.85 -41.39
C GLY A 181 -10.04 -38.95 -41.90
N ASN A 182 -9.63 -40.15 -42.32
CA ASN A 182 -8.34 -40.40 -42.97
C ASN A 182 -8.57 -40.45 -44.49
N SER A 183 -8.02 -39.49 -45.23
CA SER A 183 -7.67 -39.63 -46.65
C SER A 183 -6.51 -38.69 -46.95
#